data_AF-A0A9K3IPV6-F1
#
_entry.id   AF-A0A9K3IPV6-F1
#
_cell.length_a   1.000
_cell.length_b   1.000
_cell.length_c   1.000
_cell.angle_alpha   90.00
_cell.angle_beta   90.00
_cell.angle_gamma   90.00
#
_symmetry.space_group_name_H-M   'P 1'
#
loop_
_entity.id
_entity.type
_entity.pdbx_description
1 polymer ?
#
loop_
_entity_poly.entity_id
_entity_poly.type
_entity_poly.pdbx_seq_one_letter_code
_entity_poly.pdbx_strand_id
1 'polypeptide(L)'
;MAALKEILPPAKSFCYDHSSNPWFTLYAAAQPRNLQTHSQDSKFLKYKPSAASFNSASKERIIRMLEMPVDPLDPPKFKHKRIPKPNGSPPVPLMHSPPQPLTVQDQKGCWKIPPCVSNWKNPKGYTIPLDKRLAADGRGLNNRPVKLFL
;
A
#
# COMPACT_ATOMS: atom_id res chain seq x y z
N MET A 1 -47.24 -18.74 -28.44
CA MET A 1 -45.80 -18.92 -28.75
C MET A 1 -45.14 -17.55 -28.71
N ALA A 2 -44.50 -17.19 -27.60
CA ALA A 2 -43.80 -15.91 -27.48
C ALA A 2 -42.50 -15.97 -28.29
N ALA A 3 -42.22 -14.90 -29.05
CA ALA A 3 -41.11 -14.84 -29.99
C ALA A 3 -39.75 -14.77 -29.26
N LEU A 4 -38.77 -15.51 -29.78
CA LEU A 4 -37.39 -15.66 -29.29
C LEU A 4 -36.53 -14.36 -29.30
N LYS A 5 -37.15 -13.18 -29.46
CA LYS A 5 -36.51 -11.87 -29.33
C LYS A 5 -36.78 -11.19 -27.98
N GLU A 6 -37.69 -11.72 -27.15
CA GLU A 6 -37.96 -11.16 -25.82
C GLU A 6 -37.10 -11.75 -24.69
N ILE A 7 -36.22 -12.71 -24.99
CA ILE A 7 -35.46 -13.46 -23.96
C ILE A 7 -34.01 -12.96 -23.81
N LEU A 8 -33.51 -12.09 -24.69
CA LEU A 8 -32.13 -11.60 -24.61
C LEU A 8 -32.08 -10.07 -24.42
N PRO A 9 -31.33 -9.57 -23.41
CA PRO A 9 -31.15 -8.14 -23.24
C PRO A 9 -30.41 -7.55 -24.46
N PRO A 10 -30.75 -6.33 -24.90
CA PRO A 10 -30.07 -5.69 -26.02
C PRO A 10 -28.58 -5.55 -25.72
N ALA A 11 -27.73 -5.83 -26.71
CA ALA A 11 -26.28 -5.72 -26.59
C ALA A 11 -25.92 -4.30 -26.15
N LYS A 12 -25.45 -4.15 -24.91
CA LYS A 12 -24.94 -2.88 -24.39
C LYS A 12 -23.70 -2.55 -25.20
N SER A 13 -23.75 -1.48 -25.99
CA SER A 13 -22.55 -0.83 -26.48
C SER A 13 -21.75 -0.40 -25.25
N PHE A 14 -20.69 -1.13 -24.94
CA PHE A 14 -19.76 -0.80 -23.88
C PHE A 14 -18.91 0.38 -24.41
N CYS A 15 -19.48 1.58 -24.43
CA CYS A 15 -18.70 2.81 -24.62
C CYS A 15 -17.83 2.97 -23.36
N TYR A 16 -16.58 2.54 -23.46
CA TYR A 16 -15.59 2.76 -22.42
C TYR A 16 -15.35 4.27 -22.28
N ASP A 17 -15.80 4.84 -21.17
CA ASP A 17 -15.47 6.21 -20.79
C ASP A 17 -14.00 6.27 -20.37
N HIS A 18 -13.15 6.75 -21.27
CA HIS A 18 -11.71 6.87 -21.06
C HIS A 18 -11.33 7.98 -20.07
N SER A 19 -12.27 8.78 -19.56
CA SER A 19 -11.99 9.85 -18.60
C SER A 19 -11.51 9.33 -17.23
N SER A 20 -11.90 8.11 -16.85
CA SER A 20 -11.54 7.47 -15.57
C SER A 20 -10.29 6.58 -15.66
N ASN A 21 -9.70 6.45 -16.85
CA ASN A 21 -8.55 5.58 -17.05
C ASN A 21 -7.28 6.20 -16.44
N PRO A 22 -6.69 5.59 -15.40
CA PRO A 22 -5.55 6.17 -14.68
C PRO A 22 -4.31 6.34 -15.56
N TRP A 23 -4.23 5.57 -16.64
CA TRP A 23 -3.18 5.67 -17.65
C TRP A 23 -3.17 7.02 -18.39
N PHE A 24 -4.34 7.63 -18.64
CA PHE A 24 -4.42 8.95 -19.27
C PHE A 24 -4.07 10.08 -18.30
N THR A 25 -4.43 9.95 -17.02
CA THR A 25 -4.11 10.93 -15.98
C THR A 25 -2.62 11.02 -15.71
N LEU A 26 -1.93 9.88 -15.65
CA LEU A 26 -0.47 9.85 -15.47
C LEU A 26 0.27 10.46 -16.65
N TYR A 27 -0.21 10.23 -17.88
CA TYR A 27 0.38 10.80 -19.09
C TYR A 27 0.30 12.34 -19.12
N ALA A 28 -0.83 12.91 -18.68
CA ALA A 28 -1.00 14.37 -18.61
C ALA A 28 -0.07 15.04 -17.59
N ALA A 29 0.25 14.37 -16.48
CA ALA A 29 1.19 14.88 -15.47
C ALA A 29 2.67 14.72 -15.88
N ALA A 30 2.99 13.71 -16.71
CA ALA A 30 4.35 13.44 -17.16
C ALA A 30 4.85 14.43 -18.23
N GLN A 31 3.94 15.03 -19.00
CA GLN A 31 4.27 16.03 -20.02
C GLN A 31 3.67 17.39 -19.63
N PRO A 32 4.47 18.36 -19.12
CA PRO A 32 3.95 19.71 -18.86
C PRO A 32 3.58 20.34 -20.20
N ARG A 33 2.27 20.46 -20.47
CA ARG A 33 1.75 21.11 -21.67
C ARG A 33 1.84 22.61 -21.46
N ASN A 34 2.66 23.30 -22.26
CA ASN A 34 2.69 24.77 -22.35
C ASN A 34 1.50 25.36 -23.13
N LEU A 35 0.43 24.59 -23.34
CA LEU A 35 -0.71 25.01 -24.14
C LEU A 35 -1.84 25.46 -23.21
N GLN A 36 -2.33 26.69 -23.43
CA GLN A 36 -3.43 27.30 -22.69
C GLN A 36 -4.73 26.50 -22.93
N THR A 37 -5.02 25.52 -22.07
CA THR A 37 -6.31 24.83 -22.05
C THR A 37 -7.29 25.59 -21.15
N HIS A 38 -7.61 26.83 -21.51
CA HIS A 38 -8.64 27.58 -20.79
C HIS A 38 -9.98 27.33 -21.47
N SER A 39 -10.82 26.50 -20.85
CA SER A 39 -12.24 26.46 -21.21
C SER A 39 -12.87 27.76 -20.70
N GLN A 40 -13.36 28.61 -21.61
CA GLN A 40 -14.08 29.85 -21.25
C GLN A 40 -15.52 29.56 -20.77
N ASP A 41 -15.81 28.30 -20.46
CA ASP A 41 -17.14 27.81 -20.16
C ASP A 41 -17.52 28.16 -18.72
N SER A 42 -18.42 29.14 -18.58
CA SER A 42 -18.95 29.48 -17.26
C SER A 42 -20.06 28.52 -16.84
N LYS A 43 -19.95 27.97 -15.64
CA LYS A 43 -20.95 27.04 -15.07
C LYS A 43 -21.84 27.78 -14.09
N PHE A 44 -23.15 27.67 -14.26
CA PHE A 44 -24.12 28.22 -13.30
C PHE A 44 -24.54 27.14 -12.32
N LEU A 45 -24.26 27.35 -11.04
CA LEU A 45 -24.63 26.45 -9.95
C LEU A 45 -25.73 27.07 -9.11
N LYS A 46 -26.77 26.29 -8.85
CA LYS A 46 -27.86 26.68 -7.94
C LYS A 46 -27.52 26.20 -6.53
N TYR A 47 -27.27 27.14 -5.63
CA TYR A 47 -26.90 26.88 -4.24
C TYR A 47 -28.05 27.22 -3.29
N LYS A 48 -28.37 26.28 -2.39
CA LYS A 48 -29.29 26.46 -1.28
C LYS A 48 -28.49 26.53 0.03
N PRO A 49 -28.37 27.69 0.67
CA PRO A 49 -27.66 27.76 1.95
C PRO A 49 -28.44 27.01 3.04
N SER A 50 -27.72 26.27 3.89
CA SER A 50 -28.29 25.60 5.07
C SER A 50 -28.59 26.58 6.23
N ALA A 51 -27.99 27.78 6.20
CA ALA A 51 -28.20 28.84 7.18
C ALA A 51 -29.01 29.99 6.54
N ALA A 52 -30.10 30.40 7.19
CA ALA A 52 -31.16 31.22 6.59
C ALA A 52 -30.94 32.74 6.67
N SER A 53 -30.01 33.23 7.50
CA SER A 53 -30.07 34.64 7.95
C SER A 53 -29.34 35.68 7.09
N PHE A 54 -28.78 35.32 5.93
CA PHE A 54 -27.91 36.26 5.18
C PHE A 54 -28.16 36.31 3.67
N ASN A 55 -29.40 36.14 3.23
CA ASN A 55 -29.78 36.34 1.83
C ASN A 55 -31.02 37.23 1.79
N SER A 56 -31.01 38.26 0.94
CA SER A 56 -32.08 39.27 0.79
C SER A 56 -33.42 38.64 0.39
N ALA A 57 -34.07 37.99 1.35
CA ALA A 57 -35.29 37.19 1.24
C ALA A 57 -35.30 36.00 0.24
N SER A 58 -34.23 35.75 -0.52
CA SER A 58 -34.20 34.63 -1.48
C SER A 58 -33.72 33.30 -0.86
N LYS A 59 -34.45 32.22 -1.16
CA LYS A 59 -34.16 30.86 -0.66
C LYS A 59 -32.97 30.19 -1.36
N GLU A 60 -32.59 30.69 -2.53
CA GLU A 60 -31.64 30.07 -3.45
C GLU A 60 -30.73 31.15 -4.05
N ARG A 61 -29.49 30.80 -4.38
CA ARG A 61 -28.53 31.66 -5.08
C ARG A 61 -28.06 30.98 -6.35
N ILE A 62 -27.84 31.75 -7.41
CA ILE A 62 -27.22 31.26 -8.64
C ILE A 62 -25.78 31.80 -8.67
N ILE A 63 -24.80 30.91 -8.66
CA ILE A 63 -23.37 31.22 -8.65
C ILE A 63 -22.81 30.91 -10.04
N ARG A 64 -22.15 31.89 -10.65
CA ARG A 64 -21.39 31.68 -11.88
C ARG A 64 -19.95 31.33 -11.52
N MET A 65 -19.59 30.07 -11.70
CA MET A 65 -18.23 29.58 -11.52
C MET A 65 -17.45 29.76 -12.82
N LEU A 66 -16.29 30.40 -12.72
CA LEU A 66 -15.35 30.58 -13.82
C LEU A 66 -13.99 30.05 -13.38
N GLU A 67 -13.33 29.29 -14.27
CA GLU A 67 -11.97 28.83 -14.04
C GLU A 67 -11.01 30.01 -14.16
N MET A 68 -10.22 30.24 -13.11
CA MET A 68 -9.26 31.34 -13.11
C MET A 68 -8.16 31.06 -14.13
N PRO A 69 -7.83 32.00 -15.04
CA PRO A 69 -6.73 31.82 -15.97
C PRO A 69 -5.41 31.66 -15.20
N VAL A 70 -4.62 30.66 -15.59
CA VAL A 70 -3.35 30.29 -14.95
C VAL A 70 -2.22 30.68 -15.89
N ASP A 71 -1.20 31.36 -15.36
CA ASP A 71 -0.01 31.73 -16.13
C ASP A 71 0.80 30.46 -16.49
N PRO A 72 1.04 30.18 -17.79
CA PRO A 72 1.81 29.02 -18.20
C PRO A 72 3.27 29.03 -17.73
N LEU A 73 3.82 30.18 -17.32
CA LEU A 73 5.21 30.31 -16.85
C LEU A 73 5.34 30.30 -15.33
N ASP A 74 4.23 30.27 -14.58
CA ASP A 74 4.25 30.25 -13.11
C ASP A 74 4.76 28.87 -12.61
N PRO A 75 5.86 28.82 -11.83
CA PRO A 75 6.40 27.56 -11.35
C PRO A 75 5.46 26.84 -10.35
N PRO A 76 5.66 25.54 -10.09
CA PRO A 76 4.87 24.79 -9.12
C PRO A 76 4.90 25.40 -7.71
N LYS A 77 3.71 25.76 -7.18
CA LYS A 77 3.56 26.49 -5.91
C LYS A 77 3.89 25.68 -4.65
N PHE A 78 3.79 24.35 -4.71
CA PHE A 78 3.87 23.49 -3.53
C PHE A 78 5.03 22.49 -3.61
N LYS A 79 5.74 22.32 -2.49
CA LYS A 79 6.78 21.29 -2.33
C LYS A 79 6.16 19.94 -1.97
N HIS A 80 6.77 18.86 -2.46
CA HIS A 80 6.34 17.50 -2.12
C HIS A 80 6.69 17.17 -0.66
N LYS A 81 5.69 16.93 0.18
CA LYS A 81 5.87 16.48 1.57
C LYS A 81 5.69 14.97 1.67
N ARG A 82 6.64 14.28 2.30
CA ARG A 82 6.53 12.85 2.63
C ARG A 82 5.84 12.71 3.98
N ILE A 83 4.66 12.12 3.99
CA ILE A 83 3.87 11.88 5.20
C ILE A 83 4.00 10.39 5.54
N PRO A 84 4.09 10.00 6.83
CA PRO A 84 4.00 8.60 7.22
C PRO A 84 2.75 7.93 6.65
N LYS A 85 2.83 6.63 6.36
CA LYS A 85 1.69 5.89 5.83
C LYS A 85 0.55 5.95 6.87
N PRO A 86 -0.70 6.29 6.46
CA PRO A 86 -1.83 6.29 7.38
C PRO A 86 -2.03 4.88 7.96
N ASN A 87 -2.72 4.80 9.09
CA ASN A 87 -3.16 3.52 9.62
C ASN A 87 -3.99 2.77 8.56
N GLY A 88 -3.78 1.46 8.47
CA GLY A 88 -4.55 0.61 7.56
C GLY A 88 -6.02 0.54 7.96
N SER A 89 -6.82 -0.11 7.12
CA SER A 89 -8.15 -0.56 7.52
C SER A 89 -8.07 -1.37 8.82
N PRO A 90 -9.11 -1.35 9.67
CA PRO A 90 -9.14 -2.18 10.86
C PRO A 90 -8.85 -3.65 10.48
N PRO A 91 -8.07 -4.39 11.30
CA PRO A 91 -7.74 -5.77 11.00
C PRO A 91 -9.01 -6.61 10.94
N VAL A 92 -9.11 -7.43 9.90
CA VAL A 92 -10.23 -8.36 9.72
C VAL A 92 -10.17 -9.42 10.84
N PRO A 93 -11.31 -9.82 11.42
CA PRO A 93 -11.32 -10.89 12.42
C PRO A 93 -10.76 -12.19 11.86
N LEU A 94 -9.70 -12.74 12.49
CA LEU A 94 -9.17 -14.05 12.15
C LEU A 94 -9.94 -15.13 12.92
N MET A 95 -10.64 -16.00 12.20
CA MET A 95 -11.39 -17.14 12.75
C MET A 95 -10.52 -18.40 12.72
N HIS A 96 -9.56 -18.50 13.64
CA HIS A 96 -8.74 -19.70 13.80
C HIS A 96 -9.50 -20.81 14.53
N SER A 97 -9.05 -22.05 14.37
CA SER A 97 -9.45 -23.15 15.26
C SER A 97 -8.95 -22.89 16.70
N PRO A 98 -9.53 -23.54 17.72
CA PRO A 98 -8.99 -23.51 19.07
C PRO A 98 -7.49 -23.87 19.08
N PRO A 99 -6.66 -23.20 19.90
CA PRO A 99 -5.23 -23.52 19.99
C PRO A 99 -5.02 -24.97 20.43
N GLN A 100 -4.21 -25.72 19.70
CA GLN A 100 -3.83 -27.08 20.08
C GLN A 100 -2.86 -27.03 21.28
N PRO A 101 -2.98 -27.95 22.26
CA PRO A 101 -2.06 -27.99 23.39
C PRO A 101 -0.65 -28.36 22.90
N LEU A 102 0.31 -27.48 23.14
CA LEU A 102 1.72 -27.74 22.84
C LEU A 102 2.31 -28.68 23.90
N THR A 103 2.96 -29.75 23.47
CA THR A 103 3.66 -30.63 24.40
C THR A 103 4.94 -29.94 24.90
N VAL A 104 5.34 -30.22 26.15
CA VAL A 104 6.58 -29.67 26.72
C VAL A 104 7.81 -30.12 25.92
N GLN A 105 7.74 -31.31 25.32
CA GLN A 105 8.81 -31.88 24.49
C GLN A 105 8.96 -31.10 23.18
N ASP A 106 7.86 -30.79 22.50
CA ASP A 106 7.90 -30.00 21.28
C ASP A 106 8.48 -28.62 21.56
N GLN A 107 7.98 -27.94 22.60
CA GLN A 107 8.39 -26.58 22.90
C GLN A 107 9.87 -26.47 23.32
N LYS A 108 10.36 -27.41 24.15
CA LYS A 108 11.71 -27.32 24.74
C LYS A 108 12.77 -28.11 23.96
N GLY A 109 12.40 -29.24 23.37
CA GLY A 109 13.33 -30.15 22.70
C GLY A 109 13.46 -29.84 21.21
N CYS A 110 12.33 -29.78 20.51
CA CYS A 110 12.33 -29.69 19.04
C CYS A 110 12.49 -28.25 18.53
N TRP A 111 11.95 -27.26 19.27
CA TRP A 111 11.89 -25.87 18.79
C TRP A 111 12.81 -24.90 19.55
N LYS A 112 13.62 -25.39 20.50
CA LYS A 112 14.56 -24.52 21.23
C LYS A 112 15.84 -24.31 20.43
N ILE A 113 15.88 -23.20 19.69
CA ILE A 113 17.05 -22.80 18.91
C ILE A 113 18.19 -22.37 19.87
N PRO A 114 19.39 -22.98 19.79
CA PRO A 114 20.53 -22.59 20.62
C PRO A 114 21.09 -21.22 20.21
N PRO A 115 21.72 -20.48 21.14
CA PRO A 115 22.32 -19.19 20.84
C PRO A 115 23.49 -19.34 19.85
N CYS A 116 23.55 -18.46 18.85
CA CYS A 116 24.61 -18.47 17.86
C CYS A 116 25.90 -17.86 18.43
N VAL A 117 26.89 -18.69 18.72
CA VAL A 117 28.26 -18.26 19.06
C VAL A 117 29.12 -18.39 17.80
N SER A 118 29.59 -17.26 17.26
CA SER A 118 30.43 -17.29 16.07
C SER A 118 31.92 -17.19 16.43
N ASN A 119 32.77 -17.87 15.66
CA ASN A 119 34.22 -17.83 15.85
C ASN A 119 34.86 -16.51 15.42
N TRP A 120 34.19 -15.74 14.56
CA TRP A 120 34.75 -14.54 13.93
C TRP A 120 34.12 -13.23 14.41
N LYS A 121 32.81 -13.22 14.69
CA LYS A 121 32.06 -11.99 14.94
C LYS A 121 31.42 -11.99 16.33
N ASN A 122 31.84 -11.02 17.14
CA ASN A 122 31.22 -10.71 18.43
C ASN A 122 30.98 -9.19 18.53
N PRO A 123 29.89 -8.66 17.93
CA PRO A 123 29.71 -7.21 17.79
C PRO A 123 29.47 -6.51 19.13
N LYS A 124 28.89 -7.22 20.10
CA LYS A 124 28.61 -6.72 21.44
C LYS A 124 29.74 -6.99 22.43
N GLY A 125 30.82 -7.66 22.00
CA GLY A 125 32.01 -7.90 22.82
C GLY A 125 31.80 -8.79 24.05
N TYR A 126 30.79 -9.68 24.05
CA TYR A 126 30.53 -10.54 25.22
C TYR A 126 31.73 -11.44 25.56
N THR A 127 32.02 -11.57 26.86
CA THR A 127 33.02 -12.52 27.37
C THR A 127 32.40 -13.91 27.42
N ILE A 128 32.66 -14.72 26.39
CA ILE A 128 32.14 -16.08 26.27
C ILE A 128 33.23 -17.07 26.70
N PRO A 129 32.96 -17.96 27.67
CA PRO A 129 33.91 -18.99 28.09
C PRO A 129 34.20 -19.98 26.96
N LEU A 130 35.35 -20.65 27.04
CA LEU A 130 35.87 -21.48 25.96
C LEU A 130 34.96 -22.68 25.63
N ASP A 131 34.33 -23.27 26.63
CA ASP A 131 33.40 -24.41 26.48
C ASP A 131 32.22 -24.04 25.56
N LYS A 132 31.62 -22.86 25.74
CA LYS A 132 30.48 -22.41 24.94
C LYS A 132 30.89 -21.96 23.53
N ARG A 133 32.15 -21.55 23.34
CA ARG A 133 32.69 -21.25 21.99
C ARG A 133 32.92 -22.52 21.19
N LEU A 134 33.48 -23.54 21.84
CA LEU A 134 33.77 -24.82 21.21
C LEU A 134 32.53 -25.71 21.04
N ALA A 135 31.46 -25.47 21.82
CA ALA A 135 30.23 -26.27 21.76
C ALA A 135 29.55 -26.28 20.38
N ALA A 136 29.71 -25.21 19.59
CA ALA A 136 29.18 -25.16 18.21
C ALA A 136 30.14 -25.78 17.18
N ASP A 137 31.37 -26.11 17.57
CA ASP A 137 32.42 -26.58 16.68
C ASP A 137 32.36 -28.11 16.52
N GLY A 138 31.67 -28.57 15.47
CA GLY A 138 31.48 -29.98 15.15
C GLY A 138 32.76 -30.74 14.74
N ARG A 139 33.94 -30.12 14.83
CA ARG A 139 35.22 -30.76 14.49
C ARG A 139 35.51 -32.03 15.33
N GLY A 140 35.02 -32.10 16.56
CA GLY A 140 35.16 -33.28 17.43
C GLY A 140 34.38 -34.52 16.95
N LEU A 141 33.39 -34.36 16.05
CA LEU A 141 32.66 -35.48 15.45
C LEU A 141 33.36 -36.07 14.20
N ASN A 142 34.42 -35.41 13.70
CA ASN A 142 35.16 -35.87 12.52
C ASN A 142 36.32 -36.79 12.90
N ASN A 143 36.03 -38.06 13.22
CA ASN A 143 37.07 -39.07 13.37
C ASN A 143 37.61 -39.48 11.98
N ARG A 144 38.87 -39.16 11.68
CA ARG A 144 39.54 -39.57 10.44
C ARG A 144 40.47 -40.76 10.73
N PRO A 145 40.05 -42.01 10.48
CA PRO A 145 40.91 -43.15 10.70
C PRO A 145 42.11 -43.09 9.76
N VAL A 146 43.32 -43.14 10.33
CA VAL A 146 44.57 -43.21 9.57
C VAL A 146 44.73 -44.67 9.11
N LYS A 147 44.62 -44.91 7.81
CA LYS A 147 44.80 -46.24 7.24
C LYS A 147 46.32 -46.51 7.15
N LEU A 148 46.85 -47.25 8.12
CA LEU A 148 48.20 -47.81 8.03
C LEU A 148 48.21 -48.85 6.90
N PHE A 149 48.86 -48.51 5.80
CA PHE A 149 49.21 -49.47 4.75
C PHE A 149 50.47 -50.19 5.21
N LEU A 150 50.29 -51.43 5.65
CA LEU A 150 51.33 -52.46 5.74
C LEU A 150 51.57 -53.07 4.36
#